data_AF-A0A524GH19-F1
#
_entry.id   AF-A0A524GH19-F1
#
_cell.length_a   1.000
_cell.length_b   1.000
_cell.length_c   1.000
_cell.angle_alpha   90.00
_cell.angle_beta   90.00
_cell.angle_gamma   90.00
#
_symmetry.space_group_name_H-M   'P 1'
#
loop_
_entity.id
_entity.type
_entity.pdbx_description
1 polymer ?
#
loop_
_entity_poly.entity_id
_entity_poly.type
_entity_poly.pdbx_seq_one_letter_code
_entity_poly.pdbx_strand_id
1 'polypeptide(L)'
;MSGKPTYEELEQRVKELEKQTANRTRGEKALQASEDIFKAISASAQDGIIMMDNDGNISYWNEAAERIFGYSAEEALGKGLHRL
;
A
#
# COMPACT_ATOMS: atom_id res chain seq x y z
N MET A 1 -28.09 17.98 30.91
CA MET A 1 -28.92 16.79 30.68
C MET A 1 -28.34 16.04 29.49
N SER A 2 -27.55 14.98 29.73
CA SER A 2 -27.17 14.06 28.67
C SER A 2 -28.02 12.81 28.87
N GLY A 3 -29.10 12.69 28.08
CA GLY A 3 -29.92 11.49 28.07
C GLY A 3 -29.08 10.32 27.58
N LYS A 4 -29.13 9.18 28.28
CA LYS A 4 -28.51 7.96 27.76
C LYS A 4 -29.25 7.55 26.48
N PRO A 5 -28.52 7.12 25.43
CA PRO A 5 -29.14 6.66 24.21
C PRO A 5 -30.10 5.49 24.48
N THR A 6 -31.17 5.41 23.68
CA THR A 6 -32.15 4.33 23.79
C THR A 6 -31.56 3.02 23.27
N TYR A 7 -32.20 1.90 23.62
CA TYR A 7 -31.77 0.58 23.16
C TYR A 7 -31.82 0.46 21.62
N GLU A 8 -32.86 1.02 20.98
CA GLU A 8 -32.99 1.04 19.51
C GLU A 8 -31.88 1.87 18.84
N GLU A 9 -31.51 3.02 19.42
CA GLU A 9 -30.39 3.84 18.92
C GLU A 9 -29.06 3.09 19.00
N LEU A 10 -28.85 2.31 20.06
CA LEU A 10 -27.66 1.46 20.21
C LEU A 10 -27.62 0.35 19.17
N GLU A 11 -28.74 -0.34 18.92
CA GLU A 11 -28.83 -1.38 17.88
C GLU A 11 -28.55 -0.81 16.48
N GLN A 12 -29.12 0.35 16.16
CA GLN A 12 -28.83 1.03 14.90
C GLN A 12 -27.35 1.40 14.77
N ARG A 13 -26.73 1.86 15.87
CA ARG A 13 -25.31 2.22 15.87
C ARG A 13 -24.39 1.01 15.69
N VAL A 14 -24.70 -0.11 16.34
CA VAL A 14 -23.96 -1.37 16.18
C VAL A 14 -24.03 -1.83 14.72
N LYS A 15 -25.22 -1.84 14.13
CA LYS A 15 -25.42 -2.25 12.73
C LYS A 15 -24.64 -1.39 11.74
N GLU A 16 -24.61 -0.07 11.97
CA GLU A 16 -23.83 0.85 11.14
C GLU A 16 -22.31 0.61 11.29
N LEU A 17 -21.82 0.40 12.52
CA LEU A 17 -20.42 0.10 12.78
C LEU A 17 -19.98 -1.24 12.18
N GLU A 18 -20.83 -2.26 12.24
CA GLU A 18 -20.58 -3.55 11.58
C GLU A 18 -20.44 -3.38 10.06
N LYS A 19 -21.34 -2.60 9.45
CA LYS A 19 -21.28 -2.29 8.02
C LYS A 19 -20.00 -1.51 7.65
N GLN A 20 -19.63 -0.52 8.45
CA GLN A 20 -18.39 0.25 8.25
C GLN A 20 -17.15 -0.64 8.38
N THR A 21 -17.13 -1.51 9.39
CA THR A 21 -16.04 -2.47 9.61
C THR A 21 -15.93 -3.46 8.45
N ALA A 22 -17.05 -4.01 7.99
CA ALA A 22 -17.08 -4.91 6.84
C ALA A 22 -16.56 -4.24 5.57
N ASN A 23 -16.96 -2.99 5.31
CA ASN A 23 -16.49 -2.21 4.18
C ASN A 23 -14.98 -1.94 4.25
N ARG A 24 -14.49 -1.54 5.44
CA ARG A 24 -13.07 -1.28 5.67
C ARG A 24 -12.23 -2.54 5.45
N THR A 25 -12.60 -3.65 6.09
CA THR A 25 -11.91 -4.94 5.93
C THR A 25 -11.89 -5.40 4.47
N ARG A 26 -12.99 -5.20 3.73
CA ARG A 26 -13.04 -5.53 2.30
C ARG A 26 -12.09 -4.66 1.48
N GLY A 27 -12.03 -3.35 1.77
CA GLY A 27 -11.08 -2.43 1.13
C GLY A 27 -9.63 -2.80 1.40
N GLU A 28 -9.28 -3.06 2.65
CA GLU A 28 -7.92 -3.48 3.06
C GLU A 28 -7.51 -4.79 2.37
N LYS A 29 -8.39 -5.79 2.30
CA LYS A 29 -8.12 -7.04 1.58
C LYS A 29 -7.89 -6.84 0.08
N ALA A 30 -8.70 -5.98 -0.55
CA ALA A 30 -8.54 -5.69 -1.97
C ALA A 30 -7.23 -4.95 -2.26
N LEU A 31 -6.84 -4.02 -1.39
CA LEU A 31 -5.57 -3.31 -1.46
C LEU A 31 -4.40 -4.30 -1.31
N GLN A 32 -4.42 -5.14 -0.27
CA GLN A 32 -3.38 -6.15 -0.06
C GLN A 32 -3.23 -7.08 -1.26
N ALA A 33 -4.34 -7.59 -1.82
CA ALA A 33 -4.29 -8.44 -3.00
C ALA A 33 -3.68 -7.72 -4.21
N SER A 34 -3.98 -6.44 -4.40
CA SER A 34 -3.39 -5.63 -5.48
C SER A 34 -1.88 -5.43 -5.28
N GLU A 35 -1.44 -5.17 -4.05
CA GLU A 35 -0.02 -5.03 -3.72
C GLU A 35 0.76 -6.32 -3.94
N ASP A 36 0.19 -7.46 -3.54
CA ASP A 36 0.82 -8.77 -3.71
C ASP A 36 0.95 -9.13 -5.20
N ILE A 37 -0.09 -8.87 -5.99
CA ILE A 37 -0.05 -9.05 -7.45
C ILE A 37 1.02 -8.14 -8.08
N PHE A 38 1.06 -6.87 -7.70
CA PHE A 38 2.07 -5.94 -8.20
C PHE A 38 3.49 -6.42 -7.88
N LYS A 39 3.76 -6.84 -6.63
CA LYS A 39 5.06 -7.38 -6.22
C LYS A 39 5.42 -8.62 -7.02
N ALA A 40 4.50 -9.56 -7.20
CA ALA A 40 4.74 -10.78 -7.96
C ALA A 40 5.09 -10.50 -9.43
N ILE A 41 4.31 -9.64 -10.09
CA ILE A 41 4.56 -9.25 -11.48
C ILE A 41 5.91 -8.55 -11.59
N SER A 42 6.16 -7.55 -10.74
CA SER A 42 7.38 -6.77 -10.77
C SER A 42 8.65 -7.57 -10.47
N ALA A 43 8.59 -8.53 -9.55
CA ALA A 43 9.70 -9.44 -9.26
C ALA A 43 10.01 -10.37 -10.45
N SER A 44 8.97 -10.78 -11.18
CA SER A 44 9.14 -11.64 -12.37
C SER A 44 9.61 -10.88 -13.64
N ALA A 45 9.59 -9.55 -13.62
CA ALA A 45 10.00 -8.74 -14.76
C ALA A 45 11.51 -8.87 -15.04
N GLN A 46 11.86 -8.90 -16.33
CA GLN A 46 13.27 -8.84 -16.76
C GLN A 46 13.76 -7.39 -16.86
N ASP A 47 12.86 -6.46 -17.17
CA ASP A 47 13.15 -5.03 -17.21
C ASP A 47 13.11 -4.41 -15.80
N GLY A 48 14.01 -3.44 -15.58
CA GLY A 48 14.06 -2.67 -14.34
C GLY A 48 12.81 -1.81 -14.20
N ILE A 49 12.10 -1.96 -13.07
CA ILE A 49 10.94 -1.16 -12.71
C ILE A 49 11.33 -0.27 -11.55
N ILE A 50 11.26 1.04 -11.79
CA ILE A 50 11.66 2.09 -10.85
C ILE A 50 10.49 3.05 -10.68
N MET A 51 10.17 3.41 -9.44
CA MET A 51 9.25 4.50 -9.13
C MET A 51 10.01 5.59 -8.39
N MET A 52 9.61 6.84 -8.60
CA MET A 52 10.11 7.99 -7.85
C MET A 52 8.97 8.71 -7.16
N ASP A 53 9.26 9.32 -6.03
CA ASP A 53 8.37 10.28 -5.37
C ASP A 53 8.40 11.65 -6.08
N ASN A 54 7.64 12.60 -5.55
CA ASN A 54 7.54 13.95 -6.10
C ASN A 54 8.84 14.76 -6.00
N ASP A 55 9.76 14.35 -5.13
CA ASP A 55 11.08 14.97 -4.94
C ASP A 55 12.15 14.32 -5.84
N GLY A 56 11.75 13.33 -6.66
CA GLY A 56 12.63 12.59 -7.57
C GLY A 56 13.49 11.56 -6.88
N ASN A 57 13.17 11.18 -5.64
CA ASN A 57 13.85 10.09 -4.94
C ASN A 57 13.17 8.76 -5.27
N ILE A 58 13.98 7.71 -5.40
CA ILE A 58 13.51 6.37 -5.72
C ILE A 58 12.64 5.84 -4.57
N SER A 59 11.39 5.53 -4.86
CA SER A 59 10.39 5.00 -3.94
C SER A 59 10.10 3.51 -4.16
N TYR A 60 10.50 2.97 -5.32
CA TYR A 60 10.41 1.55 -5.63
C TYR A 60 11.54 1.11 -6.55
N TRP A 61 12.06 -0.09 -6.29
CA TRP A 61 13.18 -0.70 -6.99
C TRP A 61 12.99 -2.21 -7.03
N ASN A 62 12.77 -2.79 -8.21
CA ASN A 62 12.61 -4.25 -8.35
C ASN A 62 13.96 -4.97 -8.51
N GLU A 63 13.94 -6.30 -8.40
CA GLU A 63 15.15 -7.12 -8.53
C GLU A 63 15.84 -6.96 -9.89
N ALA A 64 15.08 -6.69 -10.96
CA ALA A 64 15.68 -6.41 -12.27
C ALA A 64 16.47 -5.10 -12.29
N ALA A 65 15.98 -4.06 -11.62
CA ALA A 65 16.71 -2.81 -11.46
C ALA A 65 18.02 -3.04 -10.67
N GLU A 66 18.01 -3.90 -9.64
CA GLU A 66 19.25 -4.28 -8.94
C GLU A 66 20.27 -4.91 -9.89
N ARG A 67 19.83 -5.84 -10.75
CA ARG A 67 20.71 -6.50 -11.73
C ARG A 67 21.23 -5.56 -12.80
N ILE A 68 20.38 -4.64 -13.29
CA ILE A 68 20.69 -3.75 -14.41
C ILE A 68 21.63 -2.62 -13.95
N PHE A 69 21.35 -2.01 -12.80
CA PHE A 69 22.08 -0.85 -12.31
C PHE A 69 23.17 -1.19 -11.28
N GLY A 70 23.16 -2.40 -10.71
CA GLY A 70 24.18 -2.87 -9.78
C GLY A 70 24.03 -2.40 -8.34
N TYR A 71 22.90 -1.78 -7.98
CA TYR A 71 22.59 -1.31 -6.63
C TYR A 71 21.43 -2.09 -6.05
N SER A 72 21.56 -2.54 -4.81
CA SER A 72 20.44 -3.13 -4.07
C SER A 72 19.33 -2.11 -3.82
N ALA A 73 18.10 -2.57 -3.59
CA ALA A 73 16.99 -1.70 -3.20
C ALA A 73 17.33 -0.90 -1.93
N GLU A 74 18.04 -1.51 -0.98
CA GLU A 74 18.49 -0.86 0.27
C GLU A 74 19.43 0.30 0.00
N GLU A 75 20.27 0.20 -1.04
CA GLU A 75 21.17 1.28 -1.46
C GLU A 75 20.47 2.31 -2.34
N ALA A 76 19.46 1.92 -3.11
CA ALA A 76 18.81 2.77 -4.09
C ALA A 76 17.67 3.63 -3.52
N LEU A 77 16.87 3.06 -2.61
CA LEU A 77 15.68 3.71 -2.07
C LEU A 77 16.02 5.01 -1.34
N GLY A 78 15.21 6.04 -1.56
CA GLY A 78 15.39 7.37 -0.99
C GLY A 78 16.50 8.21 -1.64
N LYS A 79 17.23 7.68 -2.63
CA LYS A 79 18.22 8.43 -3.41
C LYS A 79 17.63 8.90 -4.74
N GLY A 80 18.16 9.99 -5.29
CA GLY A 80 17.83 10.40 -6.66
C GLY A 80 18.55 9.50 -7.67
N LEU A 81 17.86 9.10 -8.73
CA LEU A 81 18.42 8.20 -9.77
C LEU A 81 19.73 8.74 -10.38
N HIS A 82 19.87 10.06 -10.51
CA HIS A 82 21.08 10.71 -11.03
C HIS A 82 22.28 10.68 -10.07
N ARG A 83 22.09 10.23 -8.82
CA ARG A 83 23.12 10.14 -7.78
C ARG A 83 23.47 8.70 -7.41
N LEU A 84 22.84 7.72 -8.08
CA LEU A 84 23.26 6.33 -8.04
C LEU A 84 24.47 6.16 -8.96
#